data_AF-A0A533RI61-F1
#
_entry.id   AF-A0A533RI61-F1
#
_cell.length_a   1.000
_cell.length_b   1.000
_cell.length_c   1.000
_cell.angle_alpha   90.00
_cell.angle_beta   90.00
_cell.angle_gamma   90.00
#
_symmetry.space_group_name_H-M   'P 1'
#
loop_
_entity.id
_entity.type
_entity.pdbx_description
1 polymer ?
#
loop_
_entity_poly.entity_id
_entity_poly.type
_entity_poly.pdbx_seq_one_letter_code
_entity_poly.pdbx_strand_id
1 'polypeptide(L)' 'MANLKELTHREDRLSGGHRLCAGCGASIAVRQVLLGAGEDPVVAGCATGCLEVSTTIYPYSSWKTPFIHNAFENSSATIS' A
#
# COMPACT_ATOMS: atom_id res chain seq x y z
N MET A 1 -21.50 -7.51 -3.87
CA MET A 1 -20.07 -7.34 -4.20
C MET A 1 -19.98 -6.03 -4.96
N ALA A 2 -19.05 -5.13 -4.60
CA ALA A 2 -18.97 -3.81 -5.25
C ALA A 2 -18.57 -3.96 -6.73
N ASN A 3 -19.16 -3.16 -7.61
CA ASN A 3 -18.75 -3.09 -9.02
C ASN A 3 -17.59 -2.08 -9.21
N LEU A 4 -16.95 -2.10 -10.39
CA LEU A 4 -15.80 -1.24 -10.65
C LEU A 4 -16.14 0.26 -10.53
N LYS A 5 -17.33 0.67 -10.98
CA LYS A 5 -17.77 2.07 -10.89
C LYS A 5 -17.85 2.51 -9.43
N GLU A 6 -18.41 1.70 -8.55
CA GLU A 6 -18.48 1.98 -7.12
C GLU A 6 -17.08 2.08 -6.49
N LEU A 7 -16.15 1.19 -6.86
CA LEU A 7 -14.77 1.23 -6.34
C LEU A 7 -14.01 2.49 -6.75
N THR A 8 -14.28 3.05 -7.95
CA THR A 8 -13.62 4.28 -8.41
C THR A 8 -13.98 5.53 -7.59
N HIS A 9 -15.05 5.48 -6.79
CA HIS A 9 -15.42 6.59 -5.91
C HIS A 9 -14.71 6.55 -4.55
N ARG A 10 -13.93 5.49 -4.25
CA ARG A 10 -13.18 5.36 -3.00
C ARG A 10 -11.85 6.09 -3.09
N GLU A 11 -11.38 6.61 -1.96
CA GLU A 11 -10.09 7.27 -1.91
C GLU A 11 -8.92 6.28 -2.01
N ASP A 12 -7.91 6.67 -2.78
CA ASP A 12 -6.64 5.96 -2.84
C ASP A 12 -5.88 6.10 -1.52
N ARG A 13 -5.69 4.97 -0.82
CA ARG A 13 -4.88 4.87 0.41
C ARG A 13 -3.37 4.73 0.16
N LEU A 14 -2.98 4.43 -1.08
CA LEU A 14 -1.61 4.55 -1.58
C LEU A 14 -1.53 5.77 -2.50
N SER A 15 -0.84 6.82 -2.07
CA SER A 15 -0.74 8.07 -2.83
C SER A 15 0.16 7.91 -4.06
N GLY A 16 -0.09 8.77 -5.05
CA GLY A 16 0.92 9.05 -6.07
C GLY A 16 2.17 9.73 -5.47
N GLY A 17 3.23 9.84 -6.26
CA GLY A 17 4.51 10.43 -5.83
C GLY A 17 5.55 9.45 -5.30
N HIS A 18 5.19 8.16 -5.18
CA HIS A 18 6.15 7.08 -4.95
C HIS A 18 7.09 6.87 -6.17
N ARG A 19 8.26 6.26 -5.95
CA ARG A 19 9.28 6.04 -7.00
C ARG A 19 9.19 4.68 -7.70
N LEU A 20 8.03 4.03 -7.68
CA LEU A 20 7.79 2.82 -8.46
C LEU A 20 7.84 3.12 -9.96
N CYS A 21 8.33 2.17 -10.76
CA CYS A 21 8.39 2.29 -12.21
C CYS A 21 7.01 2.55 -12.83
N ALA A 22 6.97 3.20 -14.00
CA ALA A 22 5.75 3.35 -14.76
C ALA A 22 5.15 1.98 -15.09
N GLY A 23 3.89 1.76 -14.69
CA GLY A 23 3.22 0.47 -14.87
C GLY A 23 3.65 -0.64 -13.89
N CYS A 24 4.30 -0.30 -12.77
CA CYS A 24 4.70 -1.30 -11.78
C CYS A 24 3.48 -2.10 -11.25
N GLY A 25 3.56 -3.43 -11.37
CA GLY A 25 2.50 -4.34 -10.91
C GLY A 25 2.27 -4.30 -9.40
N ALA A 26 3.30 -4.03 -8.59
CA ALA A 26 3.18 -3.97 -7.14
C ALA A 26 2.25 -2.83 -6.68
N SER A 27 2.40 -1.62 -7.24
CA SER A 27 1.49 -0.50 -6.95
C SER A 27 0.04 -0.80 -7.35
N ILE A 28 -0.15 -1.47 -8.50
CA ILE A 28 -1.49 -1.81 -9.00
C ILE A 28 -2.14 -2.81 -8.04
N ALA A 29 -1.44 -3.89 -7.69
CA ALA A 29 -1.95 -4.91 -6.78
C ALA A 29 -2.32 -4.33 -5.41
N VAL A 30 -1.42 -3.54 -4.80
CA VAL A 30 -1.66 -2.91 -3.49
C VAL A 30 -2.86 -1.97 -3.54
N ARG A 31 -2.99 -1.14 -4.58
CA ARG A 31 -4.16 -0.27 -4.75
C ARG A 31 -5.46 -1.06 -4.81
N GLN A 32 -5.50 -2.18 -5.56
CA GLN A 32 -6.71 -3.00 -5.64
C GLN A 32 -7.07 -3.62 -4.28
N VAL A 33 -6.09 -4.11 -3.53
CA VAL A 33 -6.31 -4.64 -2.17
C VAL A 33 -6.89 -3.56 -1.25
N LEU A 34 -6.30 -2.36 -1.26
CA LEU A 34 -6.74 -1.24 -0.43
C LEU A 34 -8.12 -0.72 -0.83
N LEU A 35 -8.44 -0.66 -2.12
CA LEU A 35 -9.77 -0.33 -2.61
C LEU A 35 -10.79 -1.38 -2.14
N GLY A 36 -10.43 -2.66 -2.15
CA GLY A 36 -11.25 -3.76 -1.65
C GLY A 36 -11.57 -3.64 -0.16
N ALA A 37 -10.58 -3.25 0.65
CA ALA A 37 -10.75 -3.03 2.10
C ALA A 37 -11.72 -1.88 2.44
N GLY A 38 -12.03 -0.99 1.48
CA GLY A 38 -13.08 0.01 1.65
C GLY A 38 -12.79 0.99 2.79
N GLU A 39 -13.69 1.05 3.77
CA GLU A 39 -13.58 1.94 4.93
C GLU A 39 -12.99 1.27 6.15
N ASP A 40 -12.68 -0.03 6.08
CA ASP A 40 -12.14 -0.76 7.22
C ASP A 40 -10.81 -0.15 7.69
N PRO A 41 -10.52 -0.14 9.00
CA PRO A 41 -9.23 0.29 9.51
C PRO A 41 -8.15 -0.72 9.09
N VAL A 42 -7.15 -0.25 8.32
CA VAL A 42 -6.08 -1.09 7.77
C VAL A 42 -4.72 -0.60 8.26
N VAL A 43 -3.92 -1.52 8.78
CA VAL A 43 -2.49 -1.31 9.01
C VAL A 43 -1.72 -2.02 7.90
N ALA A 44 -0.84 -1.30 7.21
CA ALA A 44 -0.01 -1.86 6.16
C ALA A 44 1.37 -2.24 6.71
N GLY A 45 1.71 -3.52 6.65
CA GLY A 45 3.06 -4.02 6.90
C GLY A 45 3.79 -4.32 5.59
N CYS A 46 5.06 -3.97 5.48
CA CYS A 46 5.86 -4.31 4.30
C CYS A 46 7.23 -4.86 4.70
N ALA A 47 7.58 -6.03 4.18
CA ALA A 47 8.95 -6.53 4.19
C ALA A 47 9.84 -5.63 3.31
N THR A 48 11.10 -5.49 3.69
CA THR A 48 12.10 -4.77 2.89
C THR A 48 12.11 -5.27 1.44
N GLY A 49 11.93 -4.37 0.47
CA GLY A 49 11.85 -4.73 -0.94
C GLY A 49 11.39 -3.57 -1.82
N CYS A 50 11.23 -3.81 -3.12
CA CYS A 50 10.94 -2.75 -4.10
C CYS A 50 9.72 -1.88 -3.72
N LEU A 51 8.65 -2.50 -3.20
CA LEU A 51 7.46 -1.78 -2.78
C LEU A 51 7.76 -0.83 -1.62
N GLU A 52 8.45 -1.33 -0.59
CA GLU A 52 8.83 -0.56 0.58
C GLU A 52 9.75 0.60 0.17
N VAL A 53 10.96 0.31 -0.33
CA VAL A 53 11.97 1.34 -0.67
C VAL A 53 11.50 2.40 -1.67
N SER A 54 10.46 2.12 -2.46
CA SER A 54 9.91 3.08 -3.42
C SER A 54 8.76 3.91 -2.87
N THR A 55 8.11 3.48 -1.78
CA THR A 55 6.94 4.13 -1.18
C THR A 55 7.23 4.83 0.15
N THR A 56 8.36 4.53 0.79
CA THR A 56 8.76 5.03 2.12
C THR A 56 10.08 5.81 2.11
N ILE A 57 10.39 6.49 1.00
CA ILE A 57 11.65 7.23 0.85
C ILE A 57 11.65 8.45 1.76
N TYR A 58 12.58 8.47 2.71
CA TYR A 58 12.78 9.60 3.61
C TYR A 58 12.88 10.95 2.85
N PRO A 59 12.22 12.02 3.34
CA PRO A 59 11.38 12.11 4.55
C PRO A 59 9.89 11.79 4.31
N TYR A 60 9.53 11.20 3.18
CA TYR A 60 8.16 11.05 2.73
C TYR A 60 7.64 9.61 2.87
N SER A 61 6.32 9.50 3.00
CA SER A 61 5.60 8.24 2.90
C SER A 61 4.46 8.40 1.90
N SER A 62 4.26 7.37 1.07
CA SER A 62 3.14 7.30 0.13
C SER A 62 1.92 6.61 0.72
N TRP A 63 1.99 6.20 2.00
CA TRP A 63 0.91 5.52 2.69
C TRP A 63 0.02 6.52 3.42
N LYS A 64 -1.26 6.57 3.05
CA LYS A 64 -2.29 7.37 3.75
C LYS A 64 -3.00 6.60 4.87
N THR A 65 -2.48 5.43 5.19
CA THR A 65 -2.94 4.54 6.26
C THR A 65 -1.75 4.27 7.18
N PRO A 66 -1.96 3.87 8.45
CA PRO A 66 -0.87 3.47 9.32
C PRO A 66 0.01 2.42 8.64
N PHE A 67 1.31 2.69 8.59
CA PHE A 67 2.29 1.84 7.92
C PHE A 67 3.40 1.47 8.90
N ILE A 68 3.79 0.20 8.88
CA ILE A 68 4.92 -0.33 9.64
C ILE A 68 5.88 -1.08 8.73
N HIS A 69 7.16 -0.71 8.81
CA HIS A 69 8.25 -1.45 8.21
C HIS A 69 8.89 -2.37 9.24
N ASN A 70 9.29 -3.56 8.80
CA ASN A 70 10.24 -4.41 9.52
C ASN A 70 11.15 -5.11 8.51
N ALA A 71 12.13 -5.87 8.99
CA ALA A 71 13.08 -6.61 8.18
C ALA A 71 12.39 -7.56 7.19
N PHE A 72 13.18 -7.99 6.20
CA PHE A 72 12.69 -8.81 5.10
C PHE A 72 12.04 -10.11 5.57
N GLU A 73 12.58 -10.71 6.62
CA GLU A 73 12.23 -12.04 7.12
C GLU A 73 11.05 -12.07 8.10
N ASN A 74 10.59 -10.92 8.62
CA ASN A 74 9.71 -10.89 9.79
C ASN A 74 8.51 -9.93 9.69
N SER A 75 8.20 -9.38 8.52
CA SER A 75 7.07 -8.46 8.36
C SER A 75 5.73 -9.07 8.80
N SER A 76 5.48 -10.34 8.48
CA SER A 76 4.24 -11.03 8.85
C SER A 76 4.09 -11.21 10.36
N ALA A 77 5.17 -11.54 11.06
CA ALA A 77 5.18 -11.64 12.52
C ALA A 77 4.99 -10.27 13.21
N THR A 78 5.19 -9.18 12.48
CA THR A 78 4.97 -7.82 13.00
C THR A 78 3.49 -7.41 12.98
N ILE A 79 2.70 -8.01 12.09
CA ILE A 79 1.28 -7.68 11.88
C ILE A 79 0.31 -8.72 12.44
N SER A 80 0.80 -9.66 13.25
CA SER A 80 0.02 -10.75 13.87
C SER A 80 -0.73 -10.34 15.12
#